data_AF-A0A3N5SVC6-F1
#
_entry.id   AF-A0A3N5SVC6-F1
#
_cell.length_a   1.000
_cell.length_b   1.000
_cell.length_c   1.000
_cell.angle_alpha   90.00
_cell.angle_beta   90.00
_cell.angle_gamma   90.00
#
_symmetry.space_group_name_H-M   'P 1'
#
loop_
_entity.id
_entity.type
_entity.pdbx_description
1 polymer ?
#
loop_
_entity_poly.entity_id
_entity_poly.type
_entity_poly.pdbx_seq_one_letter_code
_entity_poly.pdbx_strand_id
1 'polypeptide(L)'
;LFGSAFYIFMIRQFYLSLPRELFEAARVDGASYFGIWRHVALPLTRNALIVVFIFEFKASWTDLLKPLIYLYDSQLYTLPRGLKALLDQFGQGGEMQWEIVLAASVIVTIPMIIIFFLGQRYFMEGIATSGLKG
;
A
#
# COMPACT_ATOMS: atom_id res chain seq x y z
N LEU A 1 9.00 -2.46 -2.35
CA LEU A 1 8.40 -3.30 -3.41
C LEU A 1 7.45 -2.51 -4.35
N PHE A 2 7.60 -1.19 -4.50
CA PHE A 2 6.82 -0.39 -5.48
C PHE A 2 7.05 -0.76 -6.96
N GLY A 3 8.16 -1.43 -7.28
CA GLY A 3 8.47 -1.91 -8.63
C GLY A 3 7.93 -3.30 -8.96
N SER A 4 6.98 -3.84 -8.19
CA SER A 4 6.39 -5.15 -8.50
C SER A 4 5.65 -5.11 -9.83
N ALA A 5 5.69 -6.23 -10.58
CA ALA A 5 4.99 -6.34 -11.86
C ALA A 5 3.48 -6.06 -11.72
N PHE A 6 2.89 -6.42 -10.57
CA PHE A 6 1.50 -6.16 -10.26
C PHE A 6 1.19 -4.66 -10.17
N TYR A 7 1.99 -3.87 -9.43
CA TYR A 7 1.74 -2.43 -9.30
C TYR A 7 2.00 -1.67 -10.60
N ILE A 8 3.04 -2.05 -11.35
CA ILE A 8 3.32 -1.49 -12.68
C ILE A 8 2.14 -1.77 -13.61
N PHE A 9 1.64 -3.01 -13.63
CA PHE A 9 0.48 -3.38 -14.41
C PHE A 9 -0.75 -2.56 -14.00
N MET A 10 -1.04 -2.45 -12.70
CA MET A 10 -2.22 -1.74 -12.21
C MET A 10 -2.19 -0.26 -12.62
N ILE A 11 -1.08 0.44 -12.38
CA ILE A 11 -0.93 1.85 -12.77
C ILE A 11 -1.02 2.02 -14.29
N ARG A 12 -0.45 1.10 -15.07
CA ARG A 12 -0.61 1.10 -16.52
C ARG A 12 -2.07 0.97 -16.94
N GLN A 13 -2.85 0.09 -16.31
CA GLN A 13 -4.28 -0.05 -16.62
C GLN A 13 -5.04 1.25 -16.35
N PHE A 14 -4.71 1.96 -15.27
CA PHE A 14 -5.29 3.27 -14.99
C PHE A 14 -4.89 4.33 -16.03
N TYR A 15 -3.63 4.39 -16.46
CA TYR A 15 -3.26 5.32 -17.54
C TYR A 15 -3.99 5.03 -18.86
N LEU A 16 -4.22 3.76 -19.18
CA LEU A 16 -4.95 3.37 -20.40
C LEU A 16 -6.45 3.66 -20.34
N SER A 17 -7.02 3.85 -19.15
CA SER A 17 -8.44 4.21 -19.01
C SER A 17 -8.69 5.71 -19.14
N LEU A 18 -7.64 6.55 -19.13
CA LEU A 18 -7.77 8.00 -19.24
C LEU A 18 -8.19 8.44 -20.65
N PRO A 19 -9.05 9.46 -20.79
CA PRO A 19 -9.43 10.01 -22.09
C PRO A 19 -8.22 10.58 -22.83
N ARG A 20 -8.01 10.13 -24.09
CA ARG A 20 -6.87 10.58 -24.92
C ARG A 20 -6.92 12.06 -25.27
N GLU A 21 -8.13 12.60 -25.36
CA GLU A 21 -8.44 13.99 -25.70
C GLU A 21 -7.69 15.00 -24.82
N LEU A 22 -7.56 14.71 -23.52
CA LEU A 22 -6.85 15.56 -22.56
C LEU A 22 -5.35 15.66 -22.86
N PHE A 23 -4.76 14.58 -23.37
CA PHE A 23 -3.34 14.52 -23.75
C PHE A 23 -3.08 15.20 -25.09
N GLU A 24 -4.02 15.07 -26.03
CA GLU A 24 -3.97 15.75 -27.32
C GLU A 24 -4.10 17.26 -27.15
N ALA A 25 -5.06 17.72 -26.34
CA ALA A 25 -5.23 19.13 -26.00
C ALA A 25 -3.94 19.73 -25.40
N ALA A 26 -3.37 19.08 -24.39
CA ALA A 26 -2.13 19.55 -23.77
C ALA A 26 -0.94 19.60 -24.76
N ARG A 27 -0.93 18.73 -25.78
CA ARG A 27 0.07 18.75 -26.85
C ARG A 27 -0.14 19.90 -27.82
N VAL A 28 -1.39 20.23 -28.15
CA VAL A 28 -1.73 21.43 -28.94
C VAL A 28 -1.33 22.70 -28.20
N ASP A 29 -1.50 22.73 -26.87
CA ASP A 29 -1.07 23.82 -25.99
C ASP A 29 0.46 23.93 -25.82
N GLY A 30 1.24 23.09 -26.51
CA GLY A 30 2.70 23.13 -26.52
C GLY A 30 3.36 22.54 -25.26
N ALA A 31 2.63 21.79 -24.44
CA ALA A 31 3.21 21.16 -23.26
C ALA A 31 4.23 20.07 -23.65
N SER A 32 5.39 20.07 -22.98
CA SER A 32 6.38 19.00 -23.12
C SER A 32 5.84 17.69 -22.55
N TYR A 33 6.39 16.54 -22.96
CA TYR A 33 5.97 15.22 -22.44
C TYR A 33 6.00 15.12 -20.91
N PHE A 34 7.02 15.68 -20.27
CA PHE A 34 7.10 15.74 -18.81
C PHE A 34 6.04 16.68 -18.23
N GLY A 35 5.75 17.80 -18.90
CA GLY A 35 4.67 18.71 -18.56
C GLY A 35 3.31 18.02 -18.59
N ILE A 36 3.02 17.27 -19.66
CA ILE A 36 1.78 16.49 -19.81
C ILE A 36 1.67 15.45 -18.69
N TRP A 37 2.74 14.69 -18.43
CA TRP A 37 2.74 13.69 -17.36
C TRP A 37 2.46 14.33 -15.98
N ARG A 38 3.16 15.42 -15.65
CA ARG A 38 3.05 16.06 -14.34
C ARG A 38 1.70 16.77 -14.11
N HIS A 39 1.20 17.47 -15.12
CA HIS A 39 0.03 18.36 -14.97
C HIS A 39 -1.28 17.72 -15.41
N VAL A 40 -1.26 16.68 -16.26
CA VAL A 40 -2.47 15.98 -16.73
C VAL A 40 -2.51 14.59 -16.15
N ALA A 41 -1.51 13.75 -16.44
CA ALA A 41 -1.57 12.33 -16.13
C ALA A 41 -1.51 12.03 -14.62
N LEU A 42 -0.61 12.70 -13.90
CA LEU A 42 -0.37 12.49 -12.46
C LEU A 42 -1.57 12.87 -11.58
N PRO A 43 -2.22 14.05 -11.72
CA PRO A 43 -3.40 14.37 -10.90
C PRO A 43 -4.59 13.45 -11.20
N LEU A 44 -4.79 13.05 -12.45
CA LEU A 44 -5.86 12.11 -12.84
C LEU A 44 -5.64 10.71 -12.27
N THR A 45 -4.38 10.30 -12.09
CA THR A 45 -4.02 8.99 -11.50
C THR A 45 -3.81 9.03 -9.99
N ARG A 46 -4.03 10.17 -9.32
CA ARG A 46 -3.83 10.33 -7.88
C ARG A 46 -4.52 9.24 -7.04
N ASN A 47 -5.77 8.92 -7.38
CA ASN A 47 -6.53 7.90 -6.66
C ASN A 47 -5.92 6.50 -6.83
N ALA A 48 -5.49 6.16 -8.05
CA ALA A 48 -4.80 4.89 -8.32
C ALA A 48 -3.47 4.77 -7.56
N LEU A 49 -2.71 5.86 -7.49
CA LEU A 49 -1.45 5.91 -6.74
C LEU A 49 -1.66 5.71 -5.24
N ILE A 50 -2.73 6.28 -4.67
CA ILE A 50 -3.08 6.07 -3.26
C ILE A 50 -3.42 4.60 -3.00
N VAL A 51 -4.19 3.97 -3.88
CA VAL A 51 -4.54 2.54 -3.77
C VAL A 51 -3.28 1.67 -3.80
N VAL A 52 -2.37 1.90 -4.77
CA VAL A 52 -1.10 1.18 -4.84
C VAL A 52 -0.26 1.40 -3.59
N PHE A 53 -0.19 2.64 -3.10
CA PHE A 53 0.54 2.96 -1.87
C PHE A 53 0.00 2.20 -0.67
N ILE A 54 -1.33 2.11 -0.50
CA ILE A 54 -1.95 1.38 0.61
C ILE A 54 -1.66 -0.12 0.50
N PHE A 55 -1.78 -0.71 -0.69
CA PHE A 55 -1.47 -2.14 -0.88
C PHE A 55 0.00 -2.44 -0.57
N GLU A 56 0.91 -1.59 -1.03
CA GLU A 56 2.33 -1.75 -0.79
C GLU A 56 2.69 -1.53 0.68
N PHE A 57 2.11 -0.51 1.31
CA PHE A 57 2.27 -0.28 2.73
C PHE A 57 1.81 -1.50 3.53
N LYS A 58 0.61 -2.02 3.24
CA LYS A 58 0.08 -3.24 3.87
C LYS A 58 1.05 -4.40 3.69
N ALA A 59 1.48 -4.66 2.45
CA ALA A 59 2.36 -5.77 2.14
C ALA A 59 3.68 -5.68 2.93
N SER A 60 4.27 -4.49 3.01
CA SER A 60 5.49 -4.25 3.79
C SER A 60 5.25 -4.34 5.30
N TRP A 61 4.12 -3.84 5.80
CA TRP A 61 3.79 -3.84 7.21
C TRP A 61 3.53 -5.24 7.75
N THR A 62 2.94 -6.12 6.94
CA THR A 62 2.67 -7.52 7.31
C THR A 62 3.79 -8.48 6.97
N ASP A 63 4.92 -7.99 6.43
CA ASP A 63 6.03 -8.85 6.03
C ASP A 63 6.79 -9.36 7.26
N LEU A 64 6.55 -10.62 7.60
CA LEU A 64 7.28 -11.32 8.65
C LEU A 64 8.49 -12.08 8.11
N LEU A 65 8.37 -12.67 6.92
CA LEU A 65 9.36 -13.65 6.45
C LEU A 65 10.73 -13.02 6.17
N LYS A 66 10.79 -11.87 5.49
CA LYS A 66 12.10 -11.25 5.22
C LYS A 66 12.79 -10.82 6.51
N PRO A 67 12.14 -10.07 7.42
CA PRO A 67 12.76 -9.70 8.69
C PRO A 67 13.17 -10.91 9.53
N LEU A 68 12.38 -11.99 9.51
CA LEU A 68 12.70 -13.22 10.24
C LEU A 68 13.97 -13.91 9.75
N ILE A 69 14.25 -13.87 8.44
CA ILE A 69 15.43 -14.49 7.84
C ILE A 69 16.67 -13.58 7.97
N TYR A 70 16.50 -12.27 7.79
CA TYR A 70 17.63 -11.34 7.66
C TYR A 70 18.02 -10.62 8.96
N LEU A 71 17.10 -10.46 9.92
CA LEU A 71 17.35 -9.68 11.12
C LEU A 71 17.64 -10.58 12.32
N TYR A 72 18.87 -10.48 12.80
CA TYR A 72 19.33 -11.15 14.02
C TYR A 72 19.23 -10.24 15.25
N ASP A 73 19.68 -8.98 15.12
CA ASP A 73 19.66 -7.98 16.20
C ASP A 73 18.22 -7.55 16.55
N SER A 74 17.86 -7.68 17.82
CA SER A 74 16.55 -7.33 18.35
C SER A 74 16.23 -5.83 18.25
N GLN A 75 17.26 -4.96 18.21
CA GLN A 75 17.07 -3.53 18.04
C GLN A 75 16.55 -3.15 16.65
N LEU A 76 16.71 -4.04 15.66
CA LEU A 76 16.27 -3.82 14.29
C LEU A 76 14.93 -4.48 13.97
N TYR A 77 14.31 -5.17 14.94
CA TYR A 77 13.09 -5.92 14.69
C TYR A 77 11.97 -5.03 14.18
N THR A 78 11.39 -5.44 13.05
CA THR A 78 10.13 -4.90 12.58
C THR A 78 9.01 -5.31 13.54
N LEU A 79 7.90 -4.57 13.55
CA LEU A 79 6.75 -4.88 14.41
C LEU A 79 6.24 -6.33 14.27
N PRO A 80 6.07 -6.90 13.06
CA PRO A 80 5.71 -8.31 12.92
C PRO A 80 6.78 -9.27 13.49
N ARG A 81 8.06 -8.97 13.27
CA ARG A 81 9.17 -9.79 13.77
C ARG A 81 9.24 -9.79 15.29
N GLY A 82 9.07 -8.62 15.90
CA GLY A 82 8.99 -8.45 17.34
C GLY A 82 7.76 -9.16 17.93
N LEU A 83 6.60 -9.06 17.28
CA LEU A 83 5.41 -9.80 17.69
C LEU A 83 5.63 -11.32 17.63
N LYS A 84 6.33 -11.83 16.61
CA LYS A 84 6.72 -13.24 16.56
C LYS A 84 7.65 -13.63 17.70
N ALA A 85 8.61 -12.77 18.06
CA ALA A 85 9.49 -13.01 19.21
C ALA A 85 8.72 -13.03 20.54
N LEU A 86 7.72 -12.16 20.71
CA LEU A 86 6.83 -12.18 21.87
C LEU A 86 5.96 -13.44 21.89
N LEU A 87 5.44 -13.88 20.75
CA LEU A 87 4.69 -15.13 20.63
C LEU A 87 5.56 -16.34 21.01
N ASP A 88 6.83 -16.35 20.62
CA ASP A 88 7.75 -17.45 20.94
C ASP A 88 8.12 -17.49 22.43
N GLN A 89 8.20 -16.33 23.08
CA GLN A 89 8.56 -16.22 24.50
C GLN A 89 7.35 -16.41 25.44
N PHE A 90 6.20 -15.85 25.09
CA PHE A 90 5.03 -15.77 25.98
C PHE A 90 3.85 -16.61 25.50
N GLY A 91 3.88 -17.13 24.27
CA GLY A 91 2.84 -17.99 23.73
C GLY A 91 3.00 -19.46 24.13
N GLN A 92 2.49 -20.33 23.27
CA GLN A 92 2.53 -21.77 23.47
C GLN A 92 3.99 -22.29 23.42
N GLY A 93 4.44 -22.92 24.51
CA GLY A 93 5.82 -23.43 24.64
C GLY A 93 6.79 -22.47 25.35
N GLY A 94 6.33 -21.25 25.67
CA GLY A 94 7.04 -20.29 26.52
C GLY A 94 6.36 -20.11 27.87
N GLU A 95 6.26 -18.87 28.35
CA GLU A 95 5.70 -18.51 29.66
C GLU A 95 4.15 -18.56 29.74
N MET A 96 3.46 -18.83 28.63
CA MET A 96 1.98 -18.89 28.53
C MET A 96 1.21 -17.62 28.94
N GLN A 97 1.87 -16.46 28.89
CA GLN A 97 1.28 -15.14 29.15
C GLN A 97 0.64 -14.56 27.86
N TRP A 98 -0.53 -15.10 27.50
CA TRP A 98 -1.24 -14.70 26.29
C TRP A 98 -1.70 -13.24 26.29
N GLU A 99 -1.89 -12.64 27.46
CA GLU A 99 -2.24 -11.23 27.62
C GLU A 99 -1.21 -10.29 26.97
N ILE A 100 0.09 -10.63 27.05
CA ILE A 100 1.16 -9.84 26.45
C ILE A 100 1.11 -9.95 24.92
N VAL A 101 0.96 -11.17 24.42
CA VAL A 101 0.89 -11.46 22.98
C VAL A 101 -0.33 -10.78 22.34
N LEU A 102 -1.48 -10.85 23.00
CA LEU A 102 -2.73 -10.23 22.53
C LEU A 102 -2.64 -8.70 22.58
N ALA A 103 -2.12 -8.12 23.66
CA ALA A 103 -1.92 -6.67 23.75
C ALA A 103 -1.00 -6.15 22.63
N ALA A 104 0.12 -6.83 22.39
CA ALA A 104 1.04 -6.49 21.31
C ALA A 104 0.36 -6.63 19.93
N SER A 105 -0.42 -7.69 19.71
CA SER A 105 -1.15 -7.90 18.45
C SER A 105 -2.13 -6.76 18.15
N VAL A 106 -2.84 -6.25 19.16
CA VAL A 106 -3.72 -5.09 19.01
C VAL A 106 -2.92 -3.86 18.59
N ILE A 107 -1.80 -3.56 19.28
CA ILE A 107 -0.94 -2.41 18.98
C ILE A 107 -0.42 -2.47 17.53
N VAL A 108 0.05 -3.64 17.09
CA VAL A 108 0.55 -3.85 15.71
C VAL A 108 -0.54 -3.65 14.66
N THR A 109 -1.80 -3.92 15.01
CA THR A 109 -2.96 -3.82 14.10
C THR A 109 -3.48 -2.37 13.97
N ILE A 110 -3.39 -1.55 15.02
CA ILE A 110 -3.93 -0.18 15.04
C ILE A 110 -3.49 0.68 13.84
N PRO A 111 -2.20 0.75 13.46
CA PRO A 111 -1.77 1.57 12.31
C PRO A 111 -2.44 1.15 11.00
N MET A 112 -2.67 -0.15 10.79
CA MET A 112 -3.35 -0.66 9.61
C MET A 112 -4.82 -0.26 9.58
N ILE A 113 -5.48 -0.25 10.74
CA ILE A 113 -6.85 0.25 10.87
C ILE A 113 -6.93 1.74 10.50
N ILE A 114 -6.01 2.55 11.03
CA ILE A 114 -5.94 3.99 10.72
C ILE A 114 -5.79 4.21 9.21
N ILE A 115 -4.85 3.51 8.58
CA ILE A 115 -4.59 3.63 7.14
C ILE A 115 -5.80 3.17 6.32
N PHE A 116 -6.48 2.11 6.74
CA PHE A 116 -7.71 1.67 6.09
C PHE A 116 -8.80 2.76 6.13
N PHE A 117 -9.06 3.36 7.30
CA PHE A 117 -10.05 4.44 7.42
C PHE A 117 -9.70 5.69 6.61
N LEU A 118 -8.42 6.03 6.50
CA LEU A 118 -7.95 7.13 5.63
C LEU A 118 -8.07 6.78 4.14
N GLY A 119 -7.88 5.50 3.80
CA GLY A 119 -7.85 4.99 2.44
C GLY A 119 -9.22 4.64 1.84
N GLN A 120 -10.21 4.29 2.66
CA GLN A 120 -11.50 3.70 2.23
C GLN A 120 -12.22 4.53 1.17
N ARG A 121 -12.18 5.87 1.26
CA ARG A 121 -12.84 6.75 0.28
C ARG A 121 -12.24 6.62 -1.13
N TYR A 122 -10.93 6.42 -1.21
CA TYR A 122 -10.21 6.31 -2.48
C TYR A 122 -10.44 4.94 -3.15
N PHE A 123 -10.64 3.89 -2.35
CA PHE A 123 -11.07 2.60 -2.86
C PHE A 123 -12.47 2.68 -3.48
N MET A 124 -13.41 3.37 -2.83
CA MET A 124 -14.78 3.53 -3.31
C MET A 124 -14.85 4.34 -4.62
N GLU A 125 -14.11 5.44 -4.72
CA GLU A 125 -14.03 6.26 -5.94
C GLU A 125 -13.38 5.51 -7.12
N GLY A 126 -12.35 4.70 -6.84
CA GLY A 126 -11.67 3.88 -7.85
C GLY A 126 -12.58 2.79 -8.46
N ILE A 127 -13.42 2.16 -7.63
CA ILE A 127 -14.37 1.13 -8.07
C ILE A 127 -15.55 1.76 -8.83
N ALA A 128 -16.07 2.90 -8.38
CA ALA A 128 -17.18 3.60 -9.04
C ALA A 128 -16.84 4.02 -10.49
N THR A 129 -15.59 4.42 -10.75
CA THR A 129 -15.12 4.79 -12.10
C THR A 129 -15.04 3.57 -13.04
N SER A 130 -14.88 2.36 -12.49
CA SER A 130 -14.93 1.11 -13.26
C SER A 130 -16.36 0.63 -13.56
N GLY A 131 -17.36 1.09 -12.79
CA GLY A 131 -18.77 0.67 -12.91
C GLY A 131 -19.60 1.48 -13.90
N LEU A 132 -19.17 2.69 -14.28
CA LEU A 132 -19.88 3.59 -15.20
C LEU A 132 -19.72 3.24 -16.70
N LYS A 133 -19.15 2.07 -17.03
CA LYS A 133 -19.04 1.56 -18.41
C LYS A 133 -20.13 0.53 -18.77
N GLY A 134 -21.23 0.49 -18.02
CA GLY A 134 -22.43 -0.29 -18.30
C GLY A 134 -23.65 0.61 -18.47
#